data_AF-A0A9D8K9I3-F1
#
_entry.id   AF-A0A9D8K9I3-F1
#
_cell.length_a   1.000
_cell.length_b   1.000
_cell.length_c   1.000
_cell.angle_alpha   90.00
_cell.angle_beta   90.00
_cell.angle_gamma   90.00
#
_symmetry.space_group_name_H-M   'P 1'
#
loop_
_entity.id
_entity.type
_entity.pdbx_description
1 polymer ?
#
loop_
_entity_poly.entity_id
_entity_poly.type
_entity_poly.pdbx_seq_one_letter_code
_entity_poly.pdbx_strand_id
1 'polypeptide(L)'
;MALPVPKKLAVVGDSGVFGWGDPEEGGWCERLRRHWMGLPEGPVLYNLGVRGDGLERVAARLRGEVGARGELRRQTPQGILLAVGLNDTARVGRPDGRPQLAPEAFLFGLQQLLREARGLAPVFVAGLTPVVEEAMPFAGVLWYSLAAARVYEGLLEEACMEAGVPFLPQLEAFLEQPRWPLWLAEDGLHCNSEGHRFLFERVRRWPALNDWAGLRPLELATPVGW
;
A
#
# COMPACT_ATOMS: atom_id res chain seq x y z
N MET A 1 -22.15 24.70 -15.97
CA MET A 1 -21.46 24.46 -14.68
C MET A 1 -20.17 23.70 -14.98
N ALA A 2 -19.03 24.11 -14.42
CA ALA A 2 -17.80 23.33 -14.56
C ALA A 2 -17.96 22.02 -13.80
N LEU A 3 -17.59 20.89 -14.42
CA LEU A 3 -17.58 19.60 -13.73
C LEU A 3 -16.60 19.69 -12.54
N PRO A 4 -16.99 19.28 -11.32
CA PRO A 4 -16.07 19.25 -10.20
C PRO A 4 -14.88 18.35 -10.53
N VAL A 5 -13.66 18.83 -10.28
CA VAL A 5 -12.45 18.04 -10.51
C VAL A 5 -12.27 17.10 -9.33
N PRO A 6 -12.33 15.77 -9.53
CA PRO A 6 -12.19 14.82 -8.43
C PRO A 6 -10.78 14.88 -7.84
N LYS A 7 -10.69 14.57 -6.53
CA LYS A 7 -9.41 14.36 -5.85
C LYS A 7 -8.64 13.23 -6.52
N LYS A 8 -7.31 13.29 -6.45
CA LYS A 8 -6.40 12.32 -7.06
C LYS A 8 -5.54 11.67 -5.98
N LEU A 9 -5.55 10.35 -5.92
CA LEU A 9 -4.68 9.54 -5.08
C LEU A 9 -3.61 8.87 -5.95
N ALA A 10 -2.34 9.10 -5.64
CA ALA A 10 -1.24 8.30 -6.17
C ALA A 10 -0.93 7.15 -5.21
N VAL A 11 -1.10 5.91 -5.65
CA VAL A 11 -0.72 4.73 -4.86
C VAL A 11 0.63 4.24 -5.35
N VAL A 12 1.65 4.36 -4.52
CA VAL A 12 3.05 4.12 -4.88
C VAL A 12 3.59 2.94 -4.06
N GLY A 13 4.21 1.98 -4.74
CA GLY A 13 4.77 0.83 -4.05
C GLY A 13 5.25 -0.27 -4.98
N ASP A 14 5.19 -1.49 -4.51
CA ASP A 14 5.82 -2.64 -5.14
C ASP A 14 4.87 -3.49 -6.01
N SER A 15 5.15 -4.78 -6.16
CA SER A 15 4.32 -5.76 -6.88
C SER A 15 2.93 -5.94 -6.26
N GLY A 16 2.77 -5.71 -4.95
CA GLY A 16 1.48 -5.73 -4.28
C GLY A 16 0.59 -4.58 -4.75
N VAL A 17 1.15 -3.38 -4.89
CA VAL A 17 0.44 -2.22 -5.48
C VAL A 17 0.13 -2.47 -6.96
N PHE A 18 1.09 -3.03 -7.71
CA PHE A 18 0.91 -3.37 -9.12
C PHE A 18 -0.27 -4.34 -9.34
N GLY A 19 -0.64 -5.13 -8.32
CA GLY A 19 -1.69 -6.14 -8.42
C GLY A 19 -1.18 -7.49 -8.91
N TRP A 20 0.12 -7.73 -8.80
CA TRP A 20 0.70 -9.01 -9.20
C TRP A 20 0.11 -10.15 -8.36
N GLY A 21 -0.19 -11.26 -9.03
CA GLY A 21 -0.83 -12.43 -8.43
C GLY A 21 -2.36 -12.48 -8.54
N ASP A 22 -3.03 -11.40 -8.96
CA ASP A 22 -4.49 -11.36 -9.15
C ASP A 22 -4.86 -11.26 -10.65
N PRO A 23 -4.97 -12.40 -11.36
CA PRO A 23 -5.38 -12.41 -12.77
C PRO A 23 -6.87 -12.13 -12.96
N GLU A 24 -7.68 -12.15 -11.91
CA GLU A 24 -9.15 -12.03 -12.02
C GLU A 24 -9.61 -10.57 -12.00
N GLU A 25 -9.05 -9.76 -11.09
CA GLU A 25 -9.48 -8.37 -10.91
C GLU A 25 -8.33 -7.35 -10.88
N GLY A 26 -7.08 -7.78 -11.10
CA GLY A 26 -5.93 -6.88 -11.27
C GLY A 26 -5.40 -6.25 -9.98
N GLY A 27 -5.75 -6.79 -8.82
CA GLY A 27 -5.21 -6.42 -7.51
C GLY A 27 -6.07 -5.45 -6.71
N TRP A 28 -5.72 -5.28 -5.43
CA TRP A 28 -6.50 -4.44 -4.51
C TRP A 28 -6.59 -2.98 -4.95
N CYS A 29 -5.54 -2.48 -5.60
CA CYS A 29 -5.46 -1.10 -6.09
C CYS A 29 -6.44 -0.88 -7.26
N GLU A 30 -6.54 -1.84 -8.18
CA GLU A 30 -7.52 -1.81 -9.29
C GLU A 30 -8.95 -1.96 -8.78
N ARG A 31 -9.18 -2.85 -7.81
CA ARG A 31 -10.49 -3.01 -7.15
C ARG A 31 -10.93 -1.70 -6.48
N LEU A 32 -10.02 -0.99 -5.79
CA LEU A 32 -10.30 0.32 -5.20
C LEU A 32 -10.60 1.39 -6.26
N ARG A 33 -9.81 1.44 -7.33
CA ARG A 33 -10.03 2.35 -8.46
C ARG A 33 -11.42 2.15 -9.08
N ARG A 34 -11.78 0.90 -9.38
CA ARG A 34 -13.11 0.53 -9.93
C ARG A 34 -14.24 0.88 -8.96
N HIS A 35 -14.04 0.65 -7.67
CA HIS A 35 -15.02 1.01 -6.65
C HIS A 35 -15.29 2.51 -6.64
N TRP A 36 -14.24 3.34 -6.60
CA TRP A 36 -14.38 4.80 -6.59
C TRP A 36 -14.91 5.36 -7.91
N MET A 37 -14.57 4.78 -9.06
CA MET A 37 -15.17 5.19 -10.35
C MET A 37 -16.69 5.03 -10.39
N GLY A 38 -17.25 4.11 -9.60
CA GLY A 38 -18.70 3.93 -9.47
C GLY A 38 -19.38 4.96 -8.56
N LEU A 39 -18.62 5.82 -7.87
CA LEU A 39 -19.14 6.83 -6.94
C LEU A 39 -19.18 8.22 -7.64
N PRO A 40 -20.27 8.99 -7.51
CA PRO A 40 -20.38 10.31 -8.15
C PRO A 40 -19.24 11.29 -7.83
N GLU A 41 -18.67 11.20 -6.62
CA GLU A 41 -17.56 12.05 -6.15
C GLU A 41 -16.31 11.22 -5.79
N GLY A 42 -16.19 10.02 -6.34
CA GLY A 42 -15.06 9.14 -6.08
C GLY A 42 -13.73 9.75 -6.54
N PRO A 43 -12.66 9.64 -5.74
CA PRO A 43 -11.33 10.05 -6.18
C PRO A 43 -10.85 9.27 -7.40
N VAL A 44 -10.05 9.92 -8.24
CA VAL A 44 -9.25 9.27 -9.28
C VAL A 44 -8.03 8.63 -8.63
N LEU A 45 -7.78 7.36 -8.93
CA LEU A 45 -6.65 6.61 -8.41
C LEU A 45 -5.65 6.33 -9.54
N TYR A 46 -4.38 6.64 -9.29
CA TYR A 46 -3.26 6.22 -10.13
C TYR A 46 -2.47 5.12 -9.43
N ASN A 47 -2.46 3.93 -10.04
CA ASN A 47 -1.60 2.83 -9.63
C ASN A 47 -0.18 3.08 -10.16
N LEU A 48 0.78 3.25 -9.24
CA LEU A 48 2.20 3.44 -9.51
C LEU A 48 3.01 2.32 -8.83
N GLY A 49 2.50 1.09 -8.87
CA GLY A 49 3.21 -0.10 -8.41
C GLY A 49 4.27 -0.57 -9.41
N VAL A 50 5.45 -0.96 -8.92
CA VAL A 50 6.53 -1.51 -9.74
C VAL A 50 7.07 -2.78 -9.09
N ARG A 51 7.14 -3.88 -9.85
CA ARG A 51 7.56 -5.19 -9.31
C ARG A 51 9.00 -5.14 -8.80
N GLY A 52 9.23 -5.69 -7.61
CA GLY A 52 10.55 -5.77 -6.97
C GLY A 52 11.07 -4.44 -6.44
N ASP A 53 10.24 -3.39 -6.38
CA ASP A 53 10.61 -2.16 -5.70
C ASP A 53 10.74 -2.38 -4.20
N GLY A 54 11.87 -1.93 -3.66
CA GLY A 54 12.04 -1.63 -2.24
C GLY A 54 12.00 -0.13 -2.01
N LEU A 55 12.25 0.27 -0.77
CA LEU A 55 12.16 1.64 -0.29
C LEU A 55 12.98 2.64 -1.13
N GLU A 56 14.24 2.30 -1.45
CA GLU A 56 15.14 3.19 -2.19
C GLU A 56 14.64 3.48 -3.62
N ARG A 57 14.06 2.48 -4.30
CA ARG A 57 13.52 2.64 -5.66
C ARG A 57 12.26 3.49 -5.67
N VAL A 58 11.38 3.28 -4.69
CA VAL A 58 10.20 4.14 -4.49
C VAL A 58 10.62 5.58 -4.24
N ALA A 59 11.58 5.81 -3.35
CA ALA A 59 12.10 7.16 -3.07
C ALA A 59 12.66 7.84 -4.32
N ALA A 60 13.44 7.13 -5.12
CA ALA A 60 14.04 7.68 -6.34
C ALA A 60 13.02 8.17 -7.38
N ARG A 61 11.84 7.55 -7.46
CA ARG A 61 10.82 7.88 -8.48
C ARG A 61 9.64 8.70 -7.97
N LEU A 62 9.44 8.80 -6.66
CA LEU A 62 8.23 9.37 -6.05
C LEU A 62 7.86 10.75 -6.63
N ARG A 63 8.77 11.72 -6.53
CA ARG A 63 8.49 13.11 -6.94
C ARG A 63 8.17 13.23 -8.42
N GLY A 64 8.96 12.56 -9.27
CA GLY A 64 8.79 12.61 -10.72
C GLY A 64 7.47 11.98 -11.16
N GLU A 65 7.11 10.84 -10.59
CA GLU A 65 5.88 10.16 -10.96
C GLU A 65 4.64 10.87 -10.42
N VAL A 66 4.60 11.22 -9.14
CA VAL A 66 3.48 11.94 -8.52
C VAL A 66 3.27 13.29 -9.21
N GLY A 67 4.34 14.04 -9.47
CA GLY A 67 4.27 15.34 -10.14
C GLY A 67 3.69 15.30 -11.55
N ALA A 68 3.75 14.14 -12.23
CA ALA A 68 3.17 13.96 -13.56
C ALA A 68 1.66 13.61 -13.55
N ARG A 69 1.02 13.42 -12.39
CA ARG A 69 -0.39 12.96 -12.26
C ARG A 69 -1.36 14.07 -11.86
N GLY A 70 -1.57 15.03 -12.77
CA GLY A 70 -2.43 16.20 -12.56
C GLY A 70 -3.69 16.30 -13.41
N GLU A 71 -3.69 15.67 -14.60
CA GLU A 71 -4.59 15.90 -15.74
C GLU A 71 -4.59 17.34 -16.29
N LEU A 72 -4.64 18.33 -15.41
CA LEU A 72 -4.66 19.76 -15.73
C LEU A 72 -3.35 20.45 -15.30
N ARG A 73 -3.00 21.53 -16.00
CA ARG A 73 -1.79 22.32 -15.73
C ARG A 73 -1.79 22.78 -14.26
N ARG A 74 -0.67 22.56 -13.56
CA ARG A 74 -0.48 22.90 -12.13
C ARG A 74 -1.38 22.14 -11.15
N GLN A 75 -1.97 21.03 -11.57
CA GLN A 75 -2.58 20.08 -10.63
C GLN A 75 -1.60 18.93 -10.39
N THR A 76 -1.57 18.45 -9.16
CA THR A 76 -0.85 17.25 -8.72
C THR A 76 -1.80 16.42 -7.86
N PRO A 77 -1.50 15.14 -7.58
CA PRO A 77 -2.31 14.35 -6.65
C PRO A 77 -2.48 15.06 -5.31
N GLN A 78 -3.67 14.97 -4.71
CA GLN A 78 -3.98 15.53 -3.38
C GLN A 78 -3.80 14.50 -2.26
N GLY A 79 -3.34 13.30 -2.60
CA GLY A 79 -3.00 12.26 -1.65
C GLY A 79 -1.98 11.30 -2.23
N ILE A 80 -1.16 10.72 -1.36
CA ILE A 80 -0.23 9.65 -1.66
C ILE A 80 -0.49 8.50 -0.69
N LEU A 81 -0.66 7.28 -1.20
CA LEU A 81 -0.69 6.06 -0.41
C LEU A 81 0.57 5.24 -0.73
N LEU A 82 1.44 5.06 0.27
CA LEU A 82 2.64 4.23 0.16
C LEU A 82 2.31 2.81 0.63
N ALA A 83 2.75 1.80 -0.12
CA ALA A 83 2.70 0.40 0.28
C ALA A 83 3.95 -0.31 -0.25
N VAL A 84 5.01 -0.33 0.57
CA VAL A 84 6.32 -0.85 0.21
C VAL A 84 7.05 -1.31 1.48
N GLY A 85 7.97 -2.25 1.34
CA GLY A 85 8.89 -2.64 2.41
C GLY A 85 9.16 -4.14 2.45
N LEU A 86 8.28 -4.96 1.86
CA LEU A 86 8.43 -6.42 1.91
C LEU A 86 9.70 -6.88 1.16
N ASN A 87 10.00 -6.28 0.00
CA ASN A 87 11.21 -6.57 -0.76
C ASN A 87 12.50 -6.21 -0.01
N ASP A 88 12.46 -5.18 0.84
CA ASP A 88 13.60 -4.76 1.66
C ASP A 88 13.98 -5.82 2.71
N THR A 89 13.02 -6.65 3.13
CA THR A 89 13.22 -7.72 4.11
C THR A 89 13.98 -8.94 3.56
N ALA A 90 13.98 -9.13 2.25
CA ALA A 90 14.45 -10.35 1.61
C ALA A 90 15.93 -10.58 1.89
N ARG A 91 16.29 -11.75 2.42
CA ARG A 91 17.68 -12.16 2.63
C ARG A 91 18.24 -12.82 1.38
N VAL A 92 19.43 -12.39 0.97
CA VAL A 92 20.02 -12.83 -0.30
C VAL A 92 20.89 -14.08 -0.12
N GLY A 93 20.64 -15.08 -0.97
CA GLY A 93 21.43 -16.30 -1.10
C GLY A 93 21.09 -17.41 -0.11
N ARG A 94 20.78 -17.05 1.15
CA ARG A 94 20.46 -18.02 2.21
C ARG A 94 19.52 -17.44 3.28
N PRO A 95 18.82 -18.28 4.07
CA PRO A 95 17.85 -17.82 5.08
C PRO A 95 18.43 -16.88 6.15
N ASP A 96 19.73 -17.01 6.46
CA ASP A 96 20.47 -16.16 7.41
C ASP A 96 21.35 -15.12 6.69
N GLY A 97 21.12 -14.90 5.39
CA GLY A 97 21.83 -13.92 4.56
C GLY A 97 21.55 -12.48 4.98
N ARG A 98 22.21 -11.51 4.36
CA ARG A 98 21.92 -10.09 4.61
C ARG A 98 20.57 -9.72 3.96
N PRO A 99 19.72 -8.93 4.64
CA PRO A 99 18.52 -8.38 4.01
C PRO A 99 18.93 -7.41 2.89
N GLN A 100 18.02 -7.16 1.94
CA GLN A 100 18.24 -6.20 0.85
C GLN A 100 18.53 -4.80 1.38
N LEU A 101 17.83 -4.39 2.44
CA LEU A 101 18.13 -3.20 3.20
C LEU A 101 18.23 -3.57 4.68
N ALA A 102 19.13 -2.97 5.45
CA ALA A 102 19.20 -3.23 6.89
C ALA A 102 18.05 -2.51 7.63
N PRO A 103 17.54 -3.04 8.77
CA PRO A 103 16.42 -2.43 9.50
C PRO A 103 16.63 -0.95 9.84
N GLU A 104 17.82 -0.58 10.31
CA GLU A 104 18.16 0.79 10.68
C GLU A 104 18.21 1.71 9.45
N ALA A 105 18.73 1.19 8.33
CA ALA A 105 18.76 1.91 7.05
C ALA A 105 17.35 2.06 6.45
N PHE A 106 16.50 1.04 6.61
CA PHE A 106 15.11 1.08 6.22
C PHE A 106 14.33 2.13 7.00
N LEU A 107 14.44 2.16 8.33
CA LEU A 107 13.79 3.17 9.17
C LEU A 107 14.23 4.58 8.79
N PHE A 108 15.55 4.81 8.70
CA PHE A 108 16.09 6.11 8.30
C PHE A 108 15.59 6.55 6.93
N GLY A 109 15.68 5.65 5.93
CA GLY A 109 15.21 5.90 4.58
C GLY A 109 13.70 6.18 4.52
N LEU A 110 12.90 5.49 5.34
CA LEU A 110 11.46 5.65 5.40
C LEU A 110 11.10 7.01 5.99
N GLN A 111 11.79 7.45 7.05
CA GLN A 111 11.66 8.81 7.57
C GLN A 111 12.01 9.86 6.49
N GLN A 112 13.02 9.62 5.64
CA GLN A 112 13.31 10.52 4.51
C GLN A 112 12.16 10.54 3.51
N LEU A 113 11.69 9.36 3.10
CA LEU A 113 10.61 9.20 2.13
C LEU A 113 9.33 9.88 2.61
N LEU A 114 8.94 9.70 3.87
CA LEU A 114 7.77 10.33 4.46
C LEU A 114 7.90 11.85 4.49
N ARG A 115 9.08 12.38 4.84
CA ARG A 115 9.33 13.83 4.79
C ARG A 115 9.20 14.39 3.38
N GLU A 116 9.74 13.71 2.38
CA GLU A 116 9.59 14.13 0.98
C GLU A 116 8.13 14.05 0.53
N ALA A 117 7.47 12.91 0.75
CA ALA A 117 6.09 12.68 0.33
C ALA A 117 5.12 13.71 0.92
N ARG A 118 5.28 14.05 2.21
CA ARG A 118 4.48 15.08 2.88
C ARG A 118 4.69 16.49 2.32
N GLY A 119 5.84 16.75 1.72
CA GLY A 119 6.09 17.98 0.97
C GLY A 119 5.33 18.04 -0.37
N LEU A 120 4.78 16.92 -0.84
CA LEU A 120 4.02 16.82 -2.10
C LEU A 120 2.51 16.82 -1.86
N ALA A 121 2.02 16.02 -0.91
CA ALA A 121 0.61 15.87 -0.58
C ALA A 121 0.41 15.20 0.80
N PRO A 122 -0.81 15.19 1.37
CA PRO A 122 -1.18 14.27 2.45
C PRO A 122 -0.77 12.82 2.14
N VAL A 123 -0.19 12.13 3.13
CA VAL A 123 0.38 10.78 2.98
C VAL A 123 -0.38 9.79 3.85
N PHE A 124 -0.51 8.57 3.34
CA PHE A 124 -1.02 7.38 4.01
C PHE A 124 -0.02 6.24 3.79
N VAL A 125 0.06 5.30 4.73
CA VAL A 125 0.90 4.11 4.58
C VAL A 125 0.10 2.86 4.88
N ALA A 126 0.18 1.86 4.00
CA ALA A 126 -0.31 0.52 4.27
C ALA A 126 0.84 -0.41 4.65
N GLY A 127 0.59 -1.28 5.62
CA GLY A 127 1.51 -2.28 6.12
C GLY A 127 1.79 -3.43 5.16
N LEU A 128 2.45 -4.46 5.67
CA LEU A 128 3.02 -5.55 4.88
C LEU A 128 2.10 -6.78 4.85
N THR A 129 2.23 -7.59 3.81
CA THR A 129 1.55 -8.89 3.71
C THR A 129 2.43 -10.02 4.27
N PRO A 130 1.82 -11.12 4.74
CA PRO A 130 2.59 -12.29 5.18
C PRO A 130 3.26 -13.00 4.00
N VAL A 131 4.14 -13.96 4.33
CA VAL A 131 4.80 -14.86 3.37
C VAL A 131 4.67 -16.31 3.84
N VAL A 132 4.68 -17.26 2.89
CA VAL A 132 4.83 -18.70 3.17
C VAL A 132 6.32 -19.04 3.09
N GLU A 133 6.94 -19.28 4.25
CA GLU A 133 8.39 -19.51 4.33
C GLU A 133 8.82 -20.80 3.63
N GLU A 134 7.93 -21.81 3.58
CA GLU A 134 8.17 -23.10 2.92
C GLU A 134 8.28 -22.97 1.40
N ALA A 135 7.79 -21.88 0.80
CA ALA A 135 7.92 -21.60 -0.63
C ALA A 135 9.25 -20.92 -0.98
N MET A 136 10.07 -20.59 0.01
CA MET A 136 11.37 -19.94 -0.20
C MET A 136 12.45 -20.98 -0.60
N PRO A 137 13.46 -20.58 -1.40
CA PRO A 137 13.72 -19.22 -1.86
C PRO A 137 12.86 -18.79 -3.05
N PHE A 138 12.31 -17.58 -2.96
CA PHE A 138 11.71 -16.90 -4.10
C PHE A 138 12.77 -16.62 -5.18
N ALA A 139 12.42 -16.88 -6.43
CA ALA A 139 13.30 -16.76 -7.59
C ALA A 139 14.66 -17.46 -7.42
N GLY A 140 14.73 -18.51 -6.58
CA GLY A 140 15.93 -19.30 -6.33
C GLY A 140 16.99 -18.62 -5.46
N VAL A 141 16.78 -17.39 -4.97
CA VAL A 141 17.84 -16.65 -4.24
C VAL A 141 17.33 -15.77 -3.09
N LEU A 142 16.06 -15.38 -3.06
CA LEU A 142 15.52 -14.46 -2.07
C LEU A 142 14.75 -15.22 -0.99
N TRP A 143 15.15 -15.01 0.27
CA TRP A 143 14.55 -15.65 1.42
C TRP A 143 13.76 -14.63 2.24
N TYR A 144 12.44 -14.75 2.23
CA TYR A 144 11.54 -13.94 3.03
C TYR A 144 11.13 -14.71 4.28
N SER A 145 10.84 -14.00 5.38
CA SER A 145 10.30 -14.62 6.60
C SER A 145 9.26 -13.76 7.27
N LEU A 146 8.31 -14.39 7.96
CA LEU A 146 7.29 -13.72 8.76
C LEU A 146 7.94 -12.91 9.89
N ALA A 147 9.03 -13.41 10.47
CA ALA A 147 9.78 -12.69 11.48
C ALA A 147 10.34 -11.36 10.94
N ALA A 148 10.90 -11.35 9.74
CA ALA A 148 11.42 -10.14 9.11
C ALA A 148 10.27 -9.19 8.71
N ALA A 149 9.19 -9.71 8.12
CA ALA A 149 8.00 -8.91 7.79
C ALA A 149 7.44 -8.18 9.02
N ARG A 150 7.35 -8.87 10.18
CA ARG A 150 6.87 -8.28 11.43
C ARG A 150 7.77 -7.17 11.95
N VAL A 151 9.10 -7.35 11.89
CA VAL A 151 10.05 -6.29 12.28
C VAL A 151 9.86 -5.05 11.40
N TYR A 152 9.78 -5.23 10.08
CA TYR A 152 9.70 -4.09 9.16
C TYR A 152 8.34 -3.40 9.18
N GLU A 153 7.25 -4.14 9.44
CA GLU A 153 5.94 -3.51 9.68
C GLU A 153 5.96 -2.66 10.95
N GLY A 154 6.64 -3.11 12.02
CA GLY A 154 6.85 -2.29 13.22
C GLY A 154 7.64 -1.00 12.93
N LEU A 155 8.66 -1.06 12.07
CA LEU A 155 9.39 0.15 11.64
C LEU A 155 8.55 1.08 10.77
N LEU A 156 7.65 0.54 9.94
CA LEU A 156 6.66 1.32 9.20
C LEU A 156 5.73 2.07 10.15
N GLU A 157 5.20 1.37 11.16
CA GLU A 157 4.33 1.95 12.17
C GLU A 157 5.04 3.03 12.99
N GLU A 158 6.27 2.77 13.45
CA GLU A 158 7.11 3.72 14.18
C GLU A 158 7.31 5.03 13.40
N ALA A 159 7.79 4.93 12.16
CA ALA A 159 8.03 6.10 11.32
C ALA A 159 6.73 6.88 11.01
N CYS A 160 5.62 6.18 10.82
CA CYS A 160 4.32 6.81 10.60
C CYS A 160 3.84 7.56 11.85
N MET A 161 3.97 6.96 13.04
CA MET A 161 3.62 7.56 14.31
C MET A 161 4.45 8.84 14.54
N GLU A 162 5.77 8.79 14.35
CA GLU A 162 6.65 9.96 14.49
C GLU A 162 6.31 11.08 13.52
N ALA A 163 5.95 10.74 12.27
CA ALA A 163 5.63 11.72 11.24
C ALA A 163 4.17 12.23 11.30
N GLY A 164 3.32 11.67 12.18
CA GLY A 164 1.89 11.95 12.24
C GLY A 164 1.14 11.52 10.97
N VAL A 165 1.55 10.41 10.36
CA VAL A 165 1.00 9.85 9.12
C VAL A 165 0.07 8.68 9.46
N PRO A 166 -1.15 8.61 8.92
CA PRO A 166 -2.02 7.45 9.12
C PRO A 166 -1.40 6.17 8.57
N PHE A 167 -1.38 5.14 9.41
CA PHE A 167 -0.89 3.81 9.09
C PHE A 167 -2.03 2.77 9.15
N LEU A 168 -2.11 1.90 8.15
CA LEU A 168 -3.02 0.74 8.15
C LEU A 168 -2.20 -0.53 8.34
N PRO A 169 -2.15 -1.13 9.55
CA PRO A 169 -1.44 -2.39 9.76
C PRO A 169 -2.14 -3.52 8.98
N GLN A 170 -1.36 -4.41 8.38
CA GLN A 170 -1.88 -5.48 7.52
C GLN A 170 -1.43 -6.86 7.98
N LEU A 171 -0.21 -7.03 8.48
CA LEU A 171 0.37 -8.36 8.71
C LEU A 171 -0.45 -9.16 9.72
N GLU A 172 -0.66 -8.63 10.92
CA GLU A 172 -1.42 -9.34 11.96
C GLU A 172 -2.87 -9.56 11.54
N ALA A 173 -3.47 -8.61 10.83
CA ALA A 173 -4.82 -8.78 10.30
C ALA A 173 -4.94 -9.93 9.30
N PHE A 174 -3.90 -10.20 8.50
CA PHE A 174 -3.82 -11.40 7.68
C PHE A 174 -3.65 -12.64 8.56
N LEU A 175 -2.70 -12.62 9.51
CA LEU A 175 -2.36 -13.78 10.33
C LEU A 175 -3.51 -14.25 11.23
N GLU A 176 -4.41 -13.34 11.62
CA GLU A 176 -5.66 -13.65 12.32
C GLU A 176 -6.63 -14.50 11.49
N GLN A 177 -6.48 -14.55 10.17
CA GLN A 177 -7.37 -15.29 9.28
C GLN A 177 -6.85 -16.72 9.08
N PRO A 178 -7.58 -17.77 9.49
CA PRO A 178 -7.08 -19.15 9.40
C PRO A 178 -6.69 -19.62 7.99
N ARG A 179 -7.24 -18.97 6.96
CA ARG A 179 -7.03 -19.30 5.55
C ARG A 179 -6.00 -18.42 4.85
N TRP A 180 -5.33 -17.51 5.56
CA TRP A 180 -4.39 -16.57 4.95
C TRP A 180 -3.32 -17.23 4.06
N PRO A 181 -2.79 -18.44 4.34
CA PRO A 181 -1.79 -19.04 3.45
C PRO A 181 -2.37 -19.34 2.06
N LEU A 182 -3.67 -19.67 1.97
CA LEU A 182 -4.37 -19.91 0.72
C LEU A 182 -4.66 -18.63 -0.07
N TRP A 183 -4.37 -17.46 0.51
CA TRP A 183 -4.52 -16.15 -0.13
C TRP A 183 -3.23 -15.65 -0.77
N LEU A 184 -2.17 -16.45 -0.70
CA LEU A 184 -0.93 -16.22 -1.43
C LEU A 184 -0.88 -17.13 -2.66
N ALA A 185 -0.13 -16.70 -3.67
CA ALA A 185 0.21 -17.49 -4.83
C ALA A 185 1.19 -18.61 -4.44
N GLU A 186 1.44 -19.53 -5.37
CA GLU A 186 2.37 -20.66 -5.17
C GLU A 186 3.81 -20.21 -4.84
N ASP A 187 4.17 -18.97 -5.20
CA ASP A 187 5.47 -18.38 -4.87
C ASP A 187 5.61 -17.97 -3.40
N GLY A 188 4.53 -18.08 -2.61
CA GLY A 188 4.49 -17.77 -1.18
C GLY A 188 4.74 -16.31 -0.82
N LEU A 189 4.77 -15.41 -1.81
CA LEU A 189 5.10 -14.00 -1.62
C LEU A 189 3.92 -13.10 -2.02
N HIS A 190 3.34 -13.34 -3.19
CA HIS A 190 2.32 -12.45 -3.74
C HIS A 190 0.93 -12.88 -3.34
N CYS A 191 0.06 -11.93 -2.97
CA CYS A 191 -1.36 -12.23 -2.81
C CYS A 191 -1.97 -12.71 -4.13
N ASN A 192 -2.83 -13.73 -4.05
CA ASN A 192 -3.72 -14.11 -5.14
C ASN A 192 -4.98 -13.25 -5.13
N SER A 193 -5.96 -13.57 -5.99
CA SER A 193 -7.24 -12.84 -6.08
C SER A 193 -7.96 -12.70 -4.73
N GLU A 194 -7.93 -13.70 -3.86
CA GLU A 194 -8.58 -13.63 -2.54
C GLU A 194 -7.79 -12.76 -1.56
N GLY A 195 -6.46 -12.85 -1.56
CA GLY A 195 -5.61 -11.97 -0.75
C GLY A 195 -5.76 -10.49 -1.15
N HIS A 196 -5.81 -10.21 -2.45
CA HIS A 196 -6.08 -8.88 -2.98
C HIS A 196 -7.51 -8.41 -2.65
N ARG A 197 -8.51 -9.31 -2.62
CA ARG A 197 -9.86 -8.98 -2.12
C ARG A 197 -9.81 -8.53 -0.66
N PHE A 198 -9.11 -9.27 0.18
CA PHE A 198 -8.99 -8.97 1.61
C PHE A 198 -8.32 -7.60 1.83
N LEU A 199 -7.20 -7.33 1.15
CA LEU A 199 -6.55 -6.01 1.17
C LEU A 199 -7.49 -4.89 0.72
N PHE A 200 -8.21 -5.09 -0.39
CA PHE A 200 -9.18 -4.13 -0.89
C PHE A 200 -10.24 -3.78 0.14
N GLU A 201 -10.86 -4.78 0.79
CA GLU A 201 -11.89 -4.51 1.80
C GLU A 201 -11.35 -3.75 3.02
N ARG A 202 -10.10 -4.02 3.42
CA ARG A 202 -9.44 -3.27 4.50
C ARG A 202 -9.21 -1.81 4.10
N VAL A 203 -8.62 -1.58 2.92
CA VAL A 203 -8.34 -0.21 2.44
C VAL A 203 -9.62 0.58 2.19
N ARG A 204 -10.64 -0.04 1.59
CA ARG A 204 -11.95 0.58 1.32
C ARG A 204 -12.68 1.03 2.59
N ARG A 205 -12.48 0.33 3.71
CA ARG A 205 -13.12 0.63 5.00
C ARG A 205 -12.26 1.48 5.91
N TRP A 206 -11.05 1.84 5.50
CA TRP A 206 -10.11 2.57 6.33
C TRP A 206 -10.60 4.01 6.60
N PRO A 207 -10.91 4.39 7.85
CA PRO A 207 -11.51 5.69 8.14
C PRO A 207 -10.66 6.88 7.68
N ALA A 208 -9.34 6.85 7.91
CA ALA A 208 -8.45 7.94 7.52
C ALA A 208 -8.48 8.21 6.01
N LEU A 209 -8.53 7.15 5.19
CA LEU A 209 -8.61 7.28 3.74
C LEU A 209 -9.99 7.74 3.29
N ASN A 210 -11.07 7.26 3.90
CA ASN A 210 -12.44 7.67 3.59
C ASN A 210 -12.71 9.13 3.97
N ASP A 211 -12.21 9.58 5.12
CA ASP A 211 -12.29 10.98 5.55
C ASP A 211 -11.56 11.89 4.56
N TRP A 212 -10.35 11.51 4.15
CA TRP A 212 -9.62 12.23 3.10
C TRP A 212 -10.35 12.21 1.76
N ALA A 213 -10.94 11.09 1.37
CA ALA A 213 -11.69 10.94 0.12
C ALA A 213 -13.01 11.72 0.13
N GLY A 214 -13.51 12.14 1.30
CA GLY A 214 -14.83 12.74 1.43
C GLY A 214 -15.98 11.72 1.36
N LEU A 215 -15.68 10.44 1.55
CA LEU A 215 -16.62 9.31 1.40
C LEU A 215 -17.22 8.86 2.74
N ARG A 216 -17.35 9.76 3.71
CA ARG A 216 -18.03 9.43 4.97
C ARG A 216 -19.45 8.95 4.65
N PRO A 217 -19.97 7.92 5.35
CA PRO A 217 -21.38 7.61 5.27
C PRO A 217 -22.13 8.91 5.53
N LEU A 218 -23.07 9.28 4.64
CA LEU A 218 -24.09 10.24 5.01
C LEU A 218 -24.67 9.70 6.31
N GLU A 219 -24.43 10.38 7.43
CA GLU A 219 -25.19 10.12 8.63
C GLU A 219 -26.64 10.21 8.18
N LEU A 220 -27.35 9.08 8.21
CA LEU A 220 -28.77 9.05 7.97
C LEU A 220 -29.35 10.04 8.98
N ALA A 221 -29.69 11.23 8.51
CA ALA A 221 -30.41 12.21 9.30
C ALA A 221 -31.65 11.46 9.78
N THR A 222 -31.66 11.12 11.07
CA THR A 222 -32.83 10.54 11.71
C THR A 222 -34.00 11.43 11.35
N PRO A 223 -35.06 10.92 10.69
CA PRO A 223 -36.22 11.75 10.42
C PRO A 223 -36.70 12.28 11.77
N VAL A 224 -36.65 13.60 11.93
CA VAL A 224 -37.30 14.25 13.07
C VAL A 224 -38.77 14.00 12.84
N GLY A 225 -39.33 13.06 13.60
CA GLY A 225 -40.75 12.75 13.55
C GLY A 225 -41.55 14.00 13.88
N TRP A 226 -42.50 14.32 12.99
CA TRP A 226 -43.61 15.23 13.26
C TRP A 226 -44.82 14.40 13.66
#